data_AF-A0A0N4ZP54-F1
#
_entry.id   AF-A0A0N4ZP54-F1
#
_cell.length_a   1.000
_cell.length_b   1.000
_cell.length_c   1.000
_cell.angle_alpha   90.00
_cell.angle_beta   90.00
_cell.angle_gamma   90.00
#
_symmetry.space_group_name_H-M   'P 1'
#
loop_
_entity.id
_entity.type
_entity.pdbx_description
1 polymer ?
#
loop_
_entity_poly.entity_id
_entity_poly.type
_entity_poly.pdbx_seq_one_letter_code
_entity_poly.pdbx_strand_id
1 'polypeptide(L)'
;MIHLIILFLSLVSSGLTFKNHLGWLTNKTIQFDDSYYTSNEISTSYIRSLRTDTMNPKDLKKFLKPGDMIEFENGILGGSVPYSHWGIFLGIIEEKHIIIHVARESNYFSNEEGEKKSSRITIHLTDLENSGFNGMMAKINNFLDRALLPNSVELIRKNAMIALDRDAKYDLVQNNCEHFATELRYSRRFSMQVESRYMIMNSFFIFLCTGLTFWINKTKSDRIVKEIHLENSKKIH
;
A
#
# COMPACT_ATOMS: atom_id res chain seq x y z
N MET A 1 15.34 -30.29 -7.28
CA MET A 1 14.50 -29.83 -6.15
C MET A 1 14.40 -28.30 -6.10
N ILE A 2 14.16 -27.65 -7.25
CA ILE A 2 13.95 -26.19 -7.37
C ILE A 2 12.72 -25.88 -8.25
N HIS A 3 12.16 -26.87 -8.96
CA HIS A 3 10.97 -26.70 -9.81
C HIS A 3 9.63 -26.98 -9.13
N LEU A 4 9.60 -27.39 -7.86
CA LEU A 4 8.34 -27.72 -7.16
C LEU A 4 7.77 -26.59 -6.29
N ILE A 5 8.44 -25.44 -6.21
CA ILE A 5 8.02 -24.30 -5.37
C ILE A 5 7.18 -23.28 -6.16
N ILE A 6 7.17 -23.35 -7.49
CA ILE A 6 6.47 -22.37 -8.34
C ILE A 6 4.99 -22.73 -8.59
N LEU A 7 4.56 -23.97 -8.27
CA LEU A 7 3.20 -24.43 -8.57
C LEU A 7 2.16 -24.17 -7.46
N PHE A 8 2.56 -23.69 -6.28
CA PHE A 8 1.63 -23.47 -5.15
C PHE A 8 1.04 -22.04 -5.09
N LEU A 9 1.27 -21.20 -6.12
CA LEU A 9 0.78 -19.83 -6.18
C LEU A 9 -0.56 -19.65 -6.94
N SER A 10 -1.18 -20.72 -7.44
CA SER A 10 -2.30 -20.59 -8.40
C SER A 10 -3.72 -20.81 -7.84
N LEU A 11 -3.91 -21.11 -6.56
CA LEU A 11 -5.24 -21.54 -6.09
C LEU A 11 -5.57 -21.01 -4.69
N VAL A 12 -5.79 -19.70 -4.55
CA VAL A 12 -6.89 -19.14 -3.73
C VAL A 12 -7.16 -17.72 -4.23
N SER A 13 -8.17 -17.54 -5.08
CA SER A 13 -8.83 -16.26 -5.22
C SER A 13 -10.33 -16.50 -5.28
N SER A 14 -10.94 -16.68 -4.10
CA SER A 14 -12.35 -16.37 -3.93
C SER A 14 -12.52 -14.89 -4.28
N GLY A 15 -13.07 -14.63 -5.47
CA GLY A 15 -13.24 -13.29 -5.98
C GLY A 15 -14.22 -12.51 -5.11
N LEU A 16 -13.70 -11.52 -4.37
CA LEU A 16 -14.50 -10.38 -3.96
C LEU A 16 -14.64 -9.47 -5.17
N THR A 17 -15.84 -9.44 -5.73
CA THR A 17 -16.23 -8.55 -6.82
C THR A 17 -16.25 -7.11 -6.30
N PHE A 18 -15.17 -6.35 -6.50
CA PHE A 18 -15.15 -4.92 -6.18
C PHE A 18 -15.98 -4.16 -7.23
N LYS A 19 -17.19 -3.75 -6.84
CA LYS A 19 -18.04 -2.83 -7.61
C LYS A 19 -17.55 -1.40 -7.38
N ASN A 20 -17.47 -0.59 -8.45
CA ASN A 20 -17.38 0.87 -8.37
C ASN A 20 -18.59 1.41 -7.57
N HIS A 21 -18.41 1.59 -6.26
CA HIS A 21 -19.53 1.58 -5.30
C HIS A 21 -20.24 2.92 -5.11
N LEU A 22 -20.03 3.90 -6.00
CA LEU A 22 -20.80 5.14 -6.03
C LEU A 22 -21.40 5.42 -7.42
N GLY A 23 -21.98 4.40 -8.05
CA GLY A 23 -22.78 4.55 -9.28
C GLY A 23 -24.00 5.49 -9.18
N TRP A 24 -24.31 6.01 -7.98
CA TRP A 24 -25.32 7.05 -7.76
C TRP A 24 -24.75 8.48 -7.74
N LEU A 25 -23.42 8.65 -7.60
CA LEU A 25 -22.76 9.96 -7.65
C LEU A 25 -22.35 10.37 -9.06
N THR A 26 -22.30 9.44 -10.02
CA THR A 26 -21.80 9.69 -11.38
C THR A 26 -22.60 10.75 -12.16
N ASN A 27 -23.82 11.08 -11.72
CA ASN A 27 -24.68 12.09 -12.35
C ASN A 27 -25.03 13.28 -11.43
N LYS A 28 -24.46 13.37 -10.21
CA LYS A 28 -24.68 14.49 -9.29
C LYS A 28 -23.39 15.30 -9.15
N THR A 29 -23.50 16.62 -9.08
CA THR A 29 -22.41 17.47 -8.62
C THR A 29 -22.00 17.02 -7.22
N ILE A 30 -20.77 16.53 -7.06
CA ILE A 30 -20.23 16.09 -5.77
C ILE A 30 -20.12 17.34 -4.88
N GLN A 31 -21.00 17.43 -3.89
CA GLN A 31 -21.00 18.50 -2.89
C GLN A 31 -20.84 17.87 -1.51
N PHE A 32 -19.76 18.26 -0.84
CA PHE A 32 -19.48 17.83 0.52
C PHE A 32 -20.26 18.68 1.51
N ASP A 33 -20.80 18.05 2.55
CA ASP A 33 -21.37 18.73 3.69
C ASP A 33 -20.25 19.18 4.62
N ASP A 34 -19.88 20.45 4.48
CA ASP A 34 -18.84 21.10 5.28
C ASP A 34 -19.40 21.79 6.53
N SER A 35 -20.70 21.67 6.83
CA SER A 35 -21.32 22.32 8.00
C SER A 35 -20.73 21.87 9.34
N TYR A 36 -20.07 20.70 9.35
CA TYR A 36 -19.36 20.13 10.50
C TYR A 36 -17.96 20.73 10.73
N TYR A 37 -17.43 21.53 9.80
CA TYR A 37 -16.05 22.03 9.82
C TYR A 37 -15.99 23.55 9.70
N THR A 38 -14.92 24.14 10.22
CA THR A 38 -14.67 25.57 10.03
C THR A 38 -14.18 25.87 8.61
N SER A 39 -14.47 27.05 8.08
CA SER A 39 -13.99 27.44 6.74
C SER A 39 -12.46 27.40 6.62
N ASN A 40 -11.74 27.65 7.72
CA ASN A 40 -10.28 27.55 7.73
C ASN A 40 -9.80 26.10 7.61
N GLU A 41 -10.47 25.13 8.24
CA GLU A 41 -10.14 23.71 8.10
C GLU A 41 -10.32 23.20 6.67
N ILE A 42 -11.15 23.87 5.88
CA ILE A 42 -11.38 23.50 4.47
C ILE A 42 -10.42 24.25 3.52
N SER A 43 -10.34 25.57 3.65
CA SER A 43 -9.64 26.43 2.70
C SER A 43 -8.13 26.55 2.95
N THR A 44 -7.67 26.40 4.19
CA THR A 44 -6.27 26.60 4.55
C THR A 44 -5.49 25.29 4.61
N SER A 45 -4.20 25.37 4.28
CA SER A 45 -3.25 24.29 4.53
C SER A 45 -2.87 24.31 6.00
N TYR A 46 -3.12 23.22 6.74
CA TYR A 46 -2.80 23.14 8.16
C TYR A 46 -2.25 21.77 8.56
N ILE A 47 -1.30 21.78 9.48
CA ILE A 47 -0.67 20.58 10.01
C ILE A 47 -1.59 19.95 11.06
N ARG A 48 -1.88 18.66 10.88
CA ARG A 48 -2.60 17.78 11.81
C ARG A 48 -1.77 16.51 11.98
N SER A 49 -0.64 16.64 12.67
CA SER A 49 0.27 15.51 12.96
C SER A 49 -0.38 14.53 13.94
N LEU A 50 -1.28 13.73 13.40
CA LEU A 50 -2.12 12.79 14.12
C LEU A 50 -1.85 11.38 13.61
N ARG A 51 -1.61 10.49 14.57
CA ARG A 51 -1.64 9.05 14.38
C ARG A 51 -2.49 8.45 15.50
N THR A 52 -3.62 7.86 15.16
CA THR A 52 -4.49 7.22 16.16
C THR A 52 -4.05 5.80 16.42
N ASP A 53 -4.58 5.22 17.51
CA ASP A 53 -4.62 3.78 17.65
C ASP A 53 -5.48 3.16 16.53
N THR A 54 -5.18 1.90 16.25
CA THR A 54 -5.96 1.07 15.34
C THR A 54 -7.32 0.77 15.94
N MET A 55 -8.39 1.03 15.19
CA MET A 55 -9.77 0.81 15.62
C MET A 55 -10.68 0.43 14.45
N ASN A 56 -11.94 0.11 14.73
CA ASN A 56 -12.90 -0.12 13.67
C ASN A 56 -13.17 1.18 12.88
N PRO A 57 -13.31 1.15 11.54
CA PRO A 57 -13.62 2.33 10.74
C PRO A 57 -14.87 3.11 11.23
N LYS A 58 -15.85 2.43 11.84
CA LYS A 58 -17.03 3.09 12.44
C LYS A 58 -16.67 4.00 13.60
N ASP A 59 -15.75 3.56 14.47
CA ASP A 59 -15.28 4.35 15.59
C ASP A 59 -14.34 5.47 15.14
N LEU A 60 -13.58 5.22 14.07
CA LEU A 60 -12.65 6.20 13.49
C LEU A 60 -13.36 7.47 13.00
N LYS A 61 -14.61 7.36 12.53
CA LYS A 61 -15.44 8.48 12.03
C LYS A 61 -15.44 9.69 12.96
N LYS A 62 -15.49 9.45 14.27
CA LYS A 62 -15.55 10.49 15.31
C LYS A 62 -14.32 11.39 15.33
N PHE A 63 -13.20 10.93 14.77
CA PHE A 63 -11.91 11.64 14.78
C PHE A 63 -11.52 12.21 13.41
N LEU A 64 -12.22 11.81 12.35
CA LEU A 64 -11.85 12.14 10.98
C LEU A 64 -12.09 13.62 10.67
N LYS A 65 -11.09 14.26 10.08
CA LYS A 65 -11.23 15.56 9.40
C LYS A 65 -10.87 15.43 7.92
N PRO A 66 -11.56 16.15 7.03
CA PRO A 66 -11.26 16.12 5.61
C PRO A 66 -9.76 16.36 5.36
N GLY A 67 -9.21 15.58 4.43
CA GLY A 67 -7.78 15.52 4.12
C GLY A 67 -7.00 14.47 4.92
N ASP A 68 -7.54 13.94 6.02
CA ASP A 68 -6.85 12.90 6.81
C ASP A 68 -6.55 11.65 5.98
N MET A 69 -5.31 11.15 6.12
CA MET A 69 -4.89 9.87 5.58
C MET A 69 -5.38 8.74 6.49
N ILE A 70 -6.03 7.74 5.89
CA ILE A 70 -6.48 6.53 6.58
C ILE A 70 -5.61 5.37 6.11
N GLU A 71 -5.00 4.70 7.08
CA GLU A 71 -4.28 3.45 6.87
C GLU A 71 -5.17 2.30 7.37
N PHE A 72 -5.49 1.35 6.48
CA PHE A 72 -6.18 0.12 6.84
C PHE A 72 -5.15 -0.99 7.08
N GLU A 73 -5.28 -1.64 8.24
CA GLU A 73 -4.44 -2.76 8.59
C GLU A 73 -4.76 -3.96 7.71
N ASN A 74 -3.69 -4.61 7.24
CA ASN A 74 -3.79 -5.82 6.47
C ASN A 74 -4.19 -7.01 7.36
N GLY A 75 -5.49 -7.14 7.63
CA GLY A 75 -6.03 -8.30 8.31
C GLY A 75 -6.17 -9.45 7.31
N ILE A 76 -5.19 -10.36 7.26
CA ILE A 76 -5.35 -11.82 7.13
C ILE A 76 -3.96 -12.48 7.11
N LEU A 77 -3.79 -13.44 8.02
CA LEU A 77 -2.80 -14.51 7.92
C LEU A 77 -2.95 -15.24 6.56
N GLY A 78 -2.07 -14.92 5.60
CA GLY A 78 -1.83 -15.76 4.41
C GLY A 78 -2.51 -15.34 3.09
N GLY A 79 -2.26 -14.13 2.57
CA GLY A 79 -2.72 -13.78 1.21
C GLY A 79 -2.15 -12.49 0.58
N SER A 80 -0.98 -12.60 -0.05
CA SER A 80 -0.54 -11.92 -1.29
C SER A 80 -0.36 -10.40 -1.40
N VAL A 81 -0.63 -9.56 -0.40
CA VAL A 81 -0.20 -8.14 -0.43
C VAL A 81 0.42 -7.74 0.90
N PRO A 82 1.74 -7.48 1.02
CA PRO A 82 2.39 -7.17 2.30
C PRO A 82 2.24 -5.70 2.72
N TYR A 83 1.25 -4.98 2.20
CA TYR A 83 1.16 -3.52 2.26
C TYR A 83 -0.14 -3.10 2.92
N SER A 84 -0.08 -2.20 3.91
CA SER A 84 -1.28 -1.53 4.43
C SER A 84 -1.96 -0.79 3.28
N HIS A 85 -3.29 -0.83 3.25
CA HIS A 85 -4.07 -0.08 2.28
C HIS A 85 -4.22 1.38 2.72
N TRP A 86 -4.29 2.30 1.77
CA TRP A 86 -4.36 3.73 2.08
C TRP A 86 -5.48 4.42 1.32
N GLY A 87 -6.13 5.36 1.99
CA GLY A 87 -7.09 6.28 1.41
C GLY A 87 -7.00 7.67 2.02
N ILE A 88 -7.68 8.63 1.40
CA ILE A 88 -7.86 9.98 1.92
C ILE A 88 -9.34 10.19 2.23
N PHE A 89 -9.66 10.66 3.43
CA PHE A 89 -11.00 11.10 3.76
C PHE A 89 -11.29 12.46 3.11
N LEU A 90 -12.31 12.54 2.27
CA LEU A 90 -12.66 13.76 1.55
C LEU A 90 -13.74 14.59 2.25
N GLY A 91 -14.57 13.96 3.08
CA GLY A 91 -15.66 14.64 3.78
C GLY A 91 -16.94 13.81 3.78
N ILE A 92 -18.06 14.47 4.10
CA ILE A 92 -19.35 13.80 4.27
C ILE A 92 -20.25 14.15 3.08
N ILE A 93 -20.97 13.16 2.55
CA ILE A 93 -22.02 13.35 1.54
C ILE A 93 -23.22 12.50 1.93
N GLU A 94 -24.40 13.09 2.09
CA GLU A 94 -25.62 12.39 2.49
C GLU A 94 -25.36 11.46 3.71
N GLU A 95 -24.75 12.00 4.77
CA GLU A 95 -24.34 11.29 6.01
C GLU A 95 -23.27 10.18 5.86
N LYS A 96 -22.72 9.99 4.65
CA LYS A 96 -21.69 8.97 4.38
C LYS A 96 -20.30 9.58 4.41
N HIS A 97 -19.35 8.85 4.98
CA HIS A 97 -17.96 9.30 5.10
C HIS A 97 -17.21 8.90 3.84
N ILE A 98 -17.01 9.85 2.94
CA ILE A 98 -16.48 9.55 1.62
C ILE A 98 -14.95 9.54 1.66
N ILE A 99 -14.38 8.45 1.18
CA ILE A 99 -12.95 8.27 1.00
C ILE A 99 -12.63 8.07 -0.49
N ILE A 100 -11.42 8.50 -0.87
CA ILE A 100 -10.82 8.14 -2.15
C ILE A 100 -9.62 7.24 -1.92
N HIS A 101 -9.52 6.16 -2.68
CA HIS A 101 -8.41 5.23 -2.60
C HIS A 101 -8.16 4.54 -3.94
N VAL A 102 -6.96 3.99 -4.11
CA VAL A 102 -6.68 3.09 -5.23
C VAL A 102 -7.29 1.73 -4.92
N ALA A 103 -7.75 0.97 -5.91
CA ALA A 103 -8.23 -0.40 -5.74
C ALA A 103 -7.81 -1.26 -6.94
N ARG A 104 -7.74 -2.59 -6.74
CA ARG A 104 -7.48 -3.54 -7.82
C ARG A 104 -8.78 -4.20 -8.25
N GLU A 105 -9.18 -3.99 -9.49
CA GLU A 105 -10.32 -4.71 -10.09
C GLU A 105 -9.84 -6.07 -10.61
N SER A 106 -10.38 -7.15 -10.05
CA SER A 106 -9.96 -8.52 -10.39
C SER A 106 -10.67 -9.12 -11.61
N ASN A 107 -11.67 -8.45 -12.20
CA ASN A 107 -12.52 -9.04 -13.26
C ASN A 107 -12.82 -8.04 -14.40
N TYR A 108 -11.81 -7.64 -15.18
CA TYR A 108 -12.09 -7.12 -16.52
C TYR A 108 -12.39 -8.32 -17.43
N PHE A 109 -13.64 -8.45 -17.89
CA PHE A 109 -14.00 -9.41 -18.93
C PHE A 109 -13.40 -8.92 -20.26
N SER A 110 -12.31 -9.55 -20.71
CA SER A 110 -11.93 -9.50 -22.12
C SER A 110 -12.87 -10.46 -22.86
N ASN A 111 -13.70 -9.91 -23.75
CA ASN A 111 -14.43 -10.74 -24.71
C ASN A 111 -13.43 -11.59 -25.50
N GLU A 112 -13.80 -12.87 -25.65
CA GLU A 112 -13.36 -13.84 -26.65
C GLU A 112 -12.04 -13.53 -27.37
N GLU A 113 -10.93 -14.01 -26.80
CA GLU A 113 -9.72 -14.55 -27.47
C GLU A 113 -8.52 -14.47 -26.51
N GLY A 114 -8.29 -15.54 -25.74
CA GLY A 114 -6.95 -15.99 -25.31
C GLY A 114 -5.99 -15.07 -24.52
N GLU A 115 -6.33 -13.83 -24.18
CA GLU A 115 -5.38 -12.90 -23.56
C GLU A 115 -5.36 -12.92 -22.02
N LYS A 116 -4.16 -12.69 -21.48
CA LYS A 116 -3.82 -12.73 -20.05
C LYS A 116 -4.77 -11.87 -19.22
N LYS A 117 -5.24 -12.42 -18.09
CA LYS A 117 -5.96 -11.70 -17.01
C LYS A 117 -5.14 -10.49 -16.54
N SER A 118 -5.37 -9.33 -17.14
CA SER A 118 -4.78 -8.07 -16.70
C SER A 118 -5.67 -7.48 -15.62
N SER A 119 -5.20 -7.50 -14.37
CA SER A 119 -5.87 -6.77 -13.29
C SER A 119 -5.73 -5.28 -13.56
N ARG A 120 -6.84 -4.57 -13.78
CA ARG A 120 -6.84 -3.12 -13.93
C ARG A 120 -6.86 -2.48 -12.55
N ILE A 121 -6.07 -1.43 -12.40
CA ILE A 121 -6.05 -0.62 -11.18
C ILE A 121 -6.89 0.60 -11.43
N THR A 122 -7.75 0.94 -10.49
CA THR A 122 -8.69 2.04 -10.63
C THR A 122 -8.73 2.85 -9.34
N ILE A 123 -9.12 4.12 -9.47
CA ILE A 123 -9.30 5.00 -8.34
C ILE A 123 -10.79 4.94 -7.96
N HIS A 124 -11.04 4.62 -6.71
CA HIS A 124 -12.38 4.41 -6.18
C HIS A 124 -12.73 5.55 -5.23
N LEU A 125 -13.94 6.06 -5.40
CA LEU A 125 -14.62 6.91 -4.44
C LEU A 125 -15.66 6.03 -3.74
N THR A 126 -15.56 5.87 -2.42
CA THR A 126 -16.42 4.95 -1.64
C THR A 126 -16.79 5.54 -0.29
N ASP A 127 -17.87 5.04 0.32
CA ASP A 127 -18.12 5.25 1.74
C ASP A 127 -17.16 4.40 2.58
N LEU A 128 -16.61 4.98 3.65
CA LEU A 128 -15.61 4.36 4.53
C LEU A 128 -16.03 2.97 5.00
N GLU A 129 -17.31 2.77 5.35
CA GLU A 129 -17.82 1.48 5.80
C GLU A 129 -18.03 0.44 4.68
N ASN A 130 -18.26 0.90 3.45
CA ASN A 130 -18.61 0.07 2.30
C ASN A 130 -17.48 -0.08 1.28
N SER A 131 -16.31 0.45 1.58
CA SER A 131 -15.09 0.51 0.74
C SER A 131 -14.44 -0.84 0.42
N GLY A 132 -15.08 -1.96 0.76
CA GLY A 132 -14.53 -3.32 0.62
C GLY A 132 -13.51 -3.70 1.69
N PHE A 133 -13.19 -2.80 2.63
CA PHE A 133 -12.37 -3.05 3.83
C PHE A 133 -13.22 -3.49 5.04
N ASN A 134 -14.40 -4.09 4.80
CA ASN A 134 -15.28 -4.52 5.88
C ASN A 134 -14.58 -5.57 6.75
N GLY A 135 -14.46 -5.31 8.05
CA GLY A 135 -13.74 -6.15 9.01
C GLY A 135 -12.26 -5.84 9.17
N MET A 136 -11.67 -4.94 8.37
CA MET A 136 -10.31 -4.46 8.57
C MET A 136 -10.30 -3.32 9.58
N MET A 137 -9.30 -3.31 10.46
CA MET A 137 -9.08 -2.20 11.35
C MET A 137 -8.38 -1.05 10.61
N ALA A 138 -8.58 0.18 11.07
CA ALA A 138 -8.04 1.37 10.46
C ALA A 138 -7.54 2.37 11.50
N LYS A 139 -6.65 3.26 11.07
CA LYS A 139 -6.18 4.39 11.87
C LYS A 139 -5.98 5.61 10.99
N ILE A 140 -6.10 6.80 11.58
CA ILE A 140 -5.61 8.02 10.94
C ILE A 140 -4.08 8.00 11.04
N ASN A 141 -3.38 8.28 9.94
CA ASN A 141 -1.92 8.29 9.93
C ASN A 141 -1.36 9.38 9.00
N ASN A 142 -1.32 10.62 9.49
CA ASN A 142 -0.71 11.75 8.79
C ASN A 142 0.80 11.82 9.10
N PHE A 143 1.57 10.78 8.77
CA PHE A 143 2.95 10.65 9.25
C PHE A 143 3.92 11.71 8.70
N LEU A 144 3.69 12.28 7.51
CA LEU A 144 4.56 13.31 6.93
C LEU A 144 4.26 14.73 7.39
N ASP A 145 3.17 14.96 8.14
CA ASP A 145 2.84 16.28 8.70
C ASP A 145 3.92 16.85 9.62
N ARG A 146 4.84 16.00 10.11
CA ARG A 146 6.02 16.44 10.89
C ARG A 146 7.11 17.09 10.04
N ALA A 147 7.08 16.87 8.72
CA ALA A 147 8.14 17.27 7.80
C ALA A 147 7.62 18.11 6.61
N LEU A 148 6.35 17.96 6.24
CA LEU A 148 5.72 18.59 5.09
C LEU A 148 4.41 19.26 5.49
N LEU A 149 4.16 20.45 4.94
CA LEU A 149 2.87 21.10 4.99
C LEU A 149 1.91 20.35 4.04
N PRO A 150 0.74 19.87 4.51
CA PRO A 150 -0.25 19.27 3.63
C PRO A 150 -0.98 20.34 2.80
N ASN A 151 -1.56 19.91 1.69
CA ASN A 151 -2.47 20.69 0.86
C ASN A 151 -3.75 21.03 1.63
N SER A 152 -4.41 22.13 1.27
CA SER A 152 -5.75 22.42 1.74
C SER A 152 -6.75 21.35 1.28
N VAL A 153 -7.84 21.19 2.03
CA VAL A 153 -8.89 20.21 1.70
C VAL A 153 -9.49 20.50 0.32
N GLU A 154 -9.69 21.77 -0.02
CA GLU A 154 -10.15 22.18 -1.36
C GLU A 154 -9.25 21.65 -2.47
N LEU A 155 -7.93 21.79 -2.31
CA LEU A 155 -6.96 21.32 -3.30
C LEU A 155 -6.91 19.79 -3.34
N ILE A 156 -6.98 19.12 -2.19
CA ILE A 156 -7.07 17.65 -2.09
C ILE A 156 -8.30 17.16 -2.85
N ARG A 157 -9.49 17.72 -2.59
CA ARG A 157 -10.75 17.34 -3.27
C ARG A 157 -10.66 17.59 -4.77
N LYS A 158 -10.14 18.75 -5.19
CA LYS A 158 -9.93 19.07 -6.61
C LYS A 158 -9.04 18.03 -7.29
N ASN A 159 -7.88 17.74 -6.70
CA ASN A 159 -6.93 16.77 -7.26
C ASN A 159 -7.50 15.35 -7.25
N ALA A 160 -8.27 14.99 -6.21
CA ALA A 160 -8.97 13.72 -6.11
C ALA A 160 -9.97 13.52 -7.25
N MET A 161 -10.77 14.53 -7.58
CA MET A 161 -11.72 14.47 -8.71
C MET A 161 -11.00 14.38 -10.06
N ILE A 162 -9.95 15.19 -10.26
CA ILE A 162 -9.11 15.09 -11.47
C ILE A 162 -8.50 13.68 -11.61
N ALA A 163 -8.11 13.06 -10.50
CA ALA A 163 -7.56 11.72 -10.50
C ALA A 163 -8.62 10.66 -10.80
N LEU A 164 -9.85 10.84 -10.32
CA LEU A 164 -10.99 9.96 -10.61
C LEU A 164 -11.36 9.95 -12.10
N ASP A 165 -11.30 11.11 -12.75
CA ASP A 165 -11.58 11.27 -14.19
C ASP A 165 -10.50 10.64 -15.08
N ARG A 166 -9.29 10.43 -14.54
CA ARG A 166 -8.21 9.77 -15.24
C ARG A 166 -8.36 8.27 -15.04
N ASP A 167 -8.59 7.56 -16.13
CA ASP A 167 -8.41 6.11 -16.20
C ASP A 167 -6.98 5.75 -15.77
N ALA A 168 -6.81 5.46 -14.49
CA ALA A 168 -5.50 5.29 -13.90
C ALA A 168 -4.88 3.99 -14.44
N LYS A 169 -4.06 4.10 -15.49
CA LYS A 169 -3.03 3.09 -15.81
C LYS A 169 -1.94 3.14 -14.73
N TYR A 170 -2.33 2.92 -13.48
CA TYR A 170 -1.42 2.77 -12.36
C TYR A 170 -0.91 1.33 -12.39
N ASP A 171 0.37 1.11 -12.15
CA ASP A 171 0.94 -0.24 -12.04
C ASP A 171 1.28 -0.51 -10.56
N LEU A 172 0.57 -1.45 -9.93
CA LEU A 172 0.63 -1.73 -8.49
C LEU A 172 1.98 -2.30 -8.06
N VAL A 173 2.75 -2.85 -8.98
CA VAL A 173 4.07 -3.41 -8.66
C VAL A 173 5.05 -2.29 -8.31
N GLN A 174 4.79 -1.06 -8.77
CA GLN A 174 5.68 0.10 -8.58
C GLN A 174 5.03 1.29 -7.86
N ASN A 175 3.69 1.40 -7.83
CA ASN A 175 3.02 2.50 -7.13
C ASN A 175 1.96 2.06 -6.11
N ASN A 176 2.32 2.25 -4.85
CA ASN A 176 1.55 1.96 -3.66
C ASN A 176 0.31 2.88 -3.51
N CYS A 177 -0.77 2.39 -2.89
CA CYS A 177 -1.87 3.22 -2.38
C CYS A 177 -1.34 4.38 -1.50
N GLU A 178 -0.21 4.17 -0.79
CA GLU A 178 0.49 5.20 -0.04
C GLU A 178 1.02 6.33 -0.93
N HIS A 179 1.55 6.04 -2.13
CA HIS A 179 1.99 7.07 -3.09
C HIS A 179 0.83 7.95 -3.52
N PHE A 180 -0.32 7.36 -3.78
CA PHE A 180 -1.51 8.12 -4.18
C PHE A 180 -2.00 9.01 -3.04
N ALA A 181 -2.11 8.48 -1.83
CA ALA A 181 -2.54 9.24 -0.66
C ALA A 181 -1.57 10.40 -0.36
N THR A 182 -0.25 10.16 -0.42
CA THR A 182 0.76 11.20 -0.20
C THR A 182 0.82 12.23 -1.33
N GLU A 183 0.58 11.84 -2.59
CA GLU A 183 0.46 12.77 -3.71
C GLU A 183 -0.71 13.73 -3.53
N LEU A 184 -1.88 13.22 -3.09
CA LEU A 184 -3.02 14.07 -2.80
C LEU A 184 -2.75 15.01 -1.62
N ARG A 185 -2.30 14.47 -0.49
CA ARG A 185 -2.12 15.25 0.74
C ARG A 185 -0.93 16.19 0.70
N TYR A 186 0.19 15.87 0.05
CA TYR A 186 1.44 16.65 0.12
C TYR A 186 2.01 17.06 -1.24
N SER A 187 1.32 16.77 -2.35
CA SER A 187 1.84 16.97 -3.72
C SER A 187 3.18 16.26 -4.00
N ARG A 188 3.50 15.24 -3.21
CA ARG A 188 4.72 14.42 -3.32
C ARG A 188 4.38 12.97 -3.12
N ARG A 189 4.82 12.10 -4.04
CA ARG A 189 4.70 10.64 -3.90
C ARG A 189 5.75 10.16 -2.92
N PHE A 190 5.33 9.57 -1.82
CA PHE A 190 6.21 8.98 -0.81
C PHE A 190 5.61 7.69 -0.26
N SER A 191 6.42 6.66 -0.06
CA SER A 191 5.98 5.42 0.58
C SER A 191 7.04 4.86 1.52
N MET A 192 6.74 4.85 2.82
CA MET A 192 7.61 4.19 3.81
C MET A 192 7.74 2.70 3.53
N GLN A 193 6.70 2.09 2.97
CA GLN A 193 6.68 0.65 2.69
C GLN A 193 7.68 0.27 1.59
N VAL A 194 7.83 1.11 0.56
CA VAL A 194 8.81 0.91 -0.51
C VAL A 194 10.23 1.04 0.06
N GLU A 195 10.49 2.07 0.87
CA GLU A 195 11.84 2.30 1.39
C GLU A 195 12.26 1.23 2.39
N SER A 196 11.33 0.79 3.22
CA SER A 196 11.54 -0.33 4.15
C SER A 196 11.88 -1.62 3.40
N ARG A 197 11.19 -1.92 2.29
CA ARG A 197 11.47 -3.09 1.47
C ARG A 197 12.87 -3.04 0.86
N TYR A 198 13.27 -1.90 0.29
CA TYR A 198 14.62 -1.74 -0.25
C TYR A 198 15.69 -1.95 0.82
N MET A 199 15.49 -1.38 2.02
CA MET A 199 16.41 -1.58 3.14
C MET A 199 16.50 -3.06 3.58
N ILE A 200 15.37 -3.77 3.69
CA ILE A 200 15.36 -5.19 4.06
C ILE A 200 16.06 -6.04 3.00
N MET A 201 15.75 -5.84 1.71
CA MET A 201 16.38 -6.58 0.62
C MET A 201 17.89 -6.34 0.55
N ASN A 202 18.33 -5.09 0.72
CA ASN A 202 19.76 -4.75 0.77
C ASN A 202 20.44 -5.43 1.96
N SER A 203 19.81 -5.40 3.15
CA SER A 203 20.35 -6.04 4.35
C SER A 203 20.49 -7.56 4.19
N PHE A 204 19.48 -8.22 3.60
CA PHE A 204 19.51 -9.65 3.31
C PHE A 204 20.62 -9.99 2.29
N PHE A 205 20.77 -9.18 1.25
CA PHE A 205 21.82 -9.37 0.25
C PHE A 205 23.23 -9.26 0.86
N ILE A 206 23.45 -8.25 1.70
CA ILE A 206 24.72 -8.09 2.44
C ILE A 206 24.97 -9.32 3.32
N PHE A 207 23.97 -9.77 4.07
CA PHE A 207 24.09 -10.96 4.91
C PHE A 207 24.44 -12.22 4.10
N LEU A 208 23.79 -12.44 2.96
CA LEU A 208 24.07 -13.54 2.05
C LEU A 208 25.51 -13.48 1.52
N CYS A 209 25.97 -12.31 1.06
CA CYS A 209 27.34 -12.12 0.57
C CYS A 209 28.40 -12.38 1.64
N THR A 210 28.18 -11.87 2.87
CA THR A 210 29.10 -12.11 3.99
C THR A 210 29.14 -13.59 4.38
N GLY A 211 27.99 -14.26 4.44
CA GLY A 211 27.89 -15.69 4.70
C GLY A 211 28.58 -16.55 3.64
N LEU A 212 28.39 -16.23 2.36
CA LEU A 212 29.09 -16.89 1.24
C LEU A 212 30.60 -16.70 1.33
N THR A 213 31.06 -15.49 1.65
CA THR A 213 32.49 -15.19 1.82
C THR A 213 33.09 -16.00 2.96
N PHE A 214 32.39 -16.07 4.10
CA PHE A 214 32.81 -16.88 5.25
C PHE A 214 32.85 -18.38 4.92
N TRP A 215 31.86 -18.88 4.18
CA TRP A 215 31.81 -20.27 3.73
C TRP A 215 32.95 -20.62 2.76
N ILE A 216 33.25 -19.75 1.79
CA ILE A 216 34.39 -19.91 0.88
C ILE A 216 35.71 -19.92 1.67
N ASN A 217 35.88 -18.99 2.62
CA ASN A 217 37.08 -18.95 3.45
C ASN A 217 37.24 -20.20 4.32
N LYS A 218 36.15 -20.70 4.90
CA LYS A 218 36.15 -21.95 5.68
C LYS A 218 36.55 -23.14 4.82
N THR A 219 35.93 -23.31 3.66
CA THR A 219 36.25 -24.43 2.74
C THR A 219 37.70 -24.37 2.24
N LYS A 220 38.23 -23.18 1.97
CA LYS A 220 39.65 -22.99 1.63
C LYS A 220 40.57 -23.35 2.80
N SER A 221 40.25 -22.90 4.02
CA SER A 221 40.99 -23.23 5.23
C SER A 221 41.01 -24.74 5.49
N ASP A 222 39.85 -25.40 5.41
CA ASP A 222 39.71 -26.85 5.59
C ASP A 222 40.54 -27.62 4.55
N ARG A 223 40.64 -27.11 3.31
CA ARG A 223 41.47 -27.71 2.25
C ARG A 223 42.97 -27.59 2.56
N ILE A 224 43.44 -26.40 2.97
CA ILE A 224 44.85 -26.16 3.31
C ILE A 224 45.26 -27.05 4.48
N VAL A 225 44.44 -27.15 5.53
CA VAL A 225 44.72 -28.02 6.68
C VAL A 225 44.84 -29.49 6.27
N LYS A 226 43.95 -29.97 5.38
CA LYS A 226 44.05 -31.33 4.82
C LYS A 226 45.32 -31.55 4.02
N GLU A 227 45.70 -30.60 3.15
CA GLU A 227 46.94 -30.68 2.36
C GLU A 227 48.18 -30.77 3.28
N ILE A 228 48.26 -29.96 4.34
CA ILE A 228 49.34 -30.01 5.34
C ILE A 228 49.40 -31.37 6.05
N HIS A 229 48.26 -31.92 6.47
CA HIS A 229 48.22 -33.24 7.11
C HIS A 229 48.70 -34.36 6.18
N LEU A 230 48.35 -34.30 4.88
CA LEU A 230 48.81 -35.23 3.86
C LEU A 230 50.31 -35.12 3.56
N GLU A 231 50.86 -33.91 3.59
CA GLU A 231 52.30 -33.72 3.40
C GLU A 231 53.10 -34.25 4.60
N ASN A 232 52.62 -33.98 5.83
CA ASN A 232 53.26 -34.46 7.04
C ASN A 232 53.22 -35.98 7.17
N SER A 233 52.12 -36.64 6.78
CA SER A 233 52.03 -38.11 6.81
C SER A 233 52.98 -38.78 5.81
N LYS A 234 53.24 -38.15 4.65
CA LYS A 234 54.22 -38.64 3.66
C LYS A 234 55.68 -38.53 4.12
N LYS A 235 56.01 -37.61 5.04
CA LYS A 235 57.38 -37.44 5.55
C LYS A 235 57.75 -38.44 6.65
N ILE A 236 56.77 -39.18 7.20
CA ILE A 236 56.95 -40.12 8.31
C ILE A 236 57.15 -41.58 7.81
N HIS A 237 57.01 -41.81 6.51
CA HIS A 237 57.28 -43.09 5.83
C HIS A 237 58.49 -42.96 4.90
#